data_AF-A0A6L7TQ10-F1
#
_entry.id   AF-A0A6L7TQ10-F1
#
_cell.length_a   1.000
_cell.length_b   1.000
_cell.length_c   1.000
_cell.angle_alpha   90.00
_cell.angle_beta   90.00
_cell.angle_gamma   90.00
#
_symmetry.space_group_name_H-M   'P 1'
#
loop_
_entity.id
_entity.type
_entity.pdbx_description
1 polymer ?
#
loop_
_entity_poly.entity_id
_entity_poly.type
_entity_poly.pdbx_seq_one_letter_code
_entity_poly.pdbx_strand_id
1 'polypeptide(L)'
;MPASRKGVDISVERLTLTAQVEQEDAKYVARIEGIDVRGEGESPDLAREELIQAMLSWISSQDCAESMSGALTAAGFPEIDDDTELQLEFSDLS
;
A
#
# COMPACT_ATOMS: atom_id res chain seq x y z
N MET A 1 2.04 45.41 10.71
CA MET A 1 2.68 44.15 11.13
C MET A 1 1.71 43.01 10.83
N PRO A 2 1.96 42.15 9.83
CA PRO A 2 1.10 40.99 9.60
C PRO A 2 1.57 39.82 10.47
N ALA A 3 0.63 39.23 11.20
CA ALA A 3 0.84 38.02 12.00
C ALA A 3 1.08 36.84 11.07
N SER A 4 2.25 36.21 11.20
CA SER A 4 2.58 34.94 10.55
C SER A 4 1.56 33.89 10.99
N ARG A 5 0.74 33.42 10.06
CA ARG A 5 0.00 32.16 10.24
C ARG A 5 1.07 31.08 10.35
N LYS A 6 1.21 30.47 11.53
CA LYS A 6 1.99 29.25 11.72
C LYS A 6 1.37 28.22 10.78
N GLY A 7 2.02 27.97 9.64
CA GLY A 7 1.69 26.82 8.81
C GLY A 7 1.89 25.60 9.70
N VAL A 8 0.81 24.86 9.92
CA VAL A 8 0.90 23.51 10.47
C VAL A 8 1.56 22.72 9.36
N ASP A 9 2.86 22.46 9.49
CA ASP A 9 3.54 21.49 8.67
C ASP A 9 3.01 20.12 9.12
N ILE A 10 1.97 19.65 8.45
CA ILE A 10 1.48 18.28 8.60
C ILE A 10 2.49 17.44 7.82
N SER A 11 3.56 17.02 8.50
CA SER A 11 4.48 16.02 7.95
C SER A 11 3.71 14.70 7.88
N VAL A 12 3.00 14.48 6.78
CA VAL A 12 2.31 13.21 6.51
C VAL A 12 3.39 12.16 6.29
N GLU A 13 3.51 11.21 7.22
CA GLU A 13 4.31 10.02 7.02
C GLU A 13 3.68 9.22 5.87
N ARG A 14 4.46 8.99 4.79
CA ARG A 14 4.00 8.25 3.62
C ARG A 14 4.74 6.93 3.54
N LEU A 15 4.02 5.83 3.66
CA LEU A 15 4.58 4.53 3.34
C LEU A 15 4.40 4.25 1.85
N THR A 16 5.51 4.08 1.16
CA THR A 16 5.54 3.62 -0.24
C THR A 16 5.75 2.12 -0.29
N LEU A 17 4.74 1.38 -0.76
CA LEU A 17 4.85 -0.05 -1.00
C LEU A 17 5.13 -0.29 -2.49
N THR A 18 6.09 -1.16 -2.78
CA THR A 18 6.44 -1.56 -4.15
C THR A 18 5.70 -2.83 -4.52
N ALA A 19 4.91 -2.75 -5.59
CA ALA A 19 4.22 -3.89 -6.19
C ALA A 19 4.90 -4.31 -7.50
N GLN A 20 4.96 -5.61 -7.75
CA GLN A 20 5.44 -6.20 -8.99
C GLN A 20 4.30 -6.94 -9.69
N VAL A 21 4.25 -6.85 -11.01
CA VAL A 21 3.32 -7.61 -11.85
C VAL A 21 4.13 -8.56 -12.70
N GLU A 22 3.84 -9.84 -12.56
CA GLU A 22 4.49 -10.91 -13.31
C GLU A 22 3.45 -11.73 -14.06
N GLN A 23 3.84 -12.26 -15.23
CA GLN A 23 3.01 -13.20 -15.95
C GLN A 23 3.26 -14.60 -15.39
N GLU A 24 2.22 -15.22 -14.82
CA GLU A 24 2.23 -16.61 -14.38
C GLU A 24 1.24 -17.42 -15.21
N ASP A 25 1.77 -18.39 -15.98
CA ASP A 25 1.01 -19.22 -16.91
C ASP A 25 0.18 -18.40 -17.91
N ALA A 26 -1.15 -18.41 -17.74
CA ALA A 26 -2.12 -17.76 -18.62
C ALA A 26 -2.70 -16.46 -18.03
N LYS A 27 -2.15 -15.96 -16.91
CA LYS A 27 -2.65 -14.78 -16.19
C LYS A 27 -1.50 -13.88 -15.76
N TYR A 28 -1.86 -12.67 -15.36
CA TYR A 28 -0.99 -11.73 -14.69
C TYR A 28 -1.27 -11.76 -13.20
N VAL A 29 -0.21 -11.80 -12.41
CA VAL A 29 -0.26 -11.81 -10.95
C VAL A 29 0.51 -10.60 -10.45
N ALA A 30 -0.21 -9.74 -9.73
CA ALA A 30 0.34 -8.58 -9.07
C ALA A 30 0.54 -8.88 -7.58
N ARG A 31 1.70 -8.58 -7.02
CA ARG A 31 2.08 -8.87 -5.63
C ARG A 31 2.85 -7.71 -5.00
N ILE A 32 2.67 -7.49 -3.71
CA ILE A 32 3.44 -6.51 -2.94
C ILE A 32 4.55 -7.26 -2.19
N GLU A 33 5.80 -6.81 -2.30
CA GLU A 33 6.88 -7.41 -1.53
C GLU A 33 6.68 -7.16 -0.03
N GLY A 34 6.74 -8.22 0.77
CA GLY A 34 6.57 -8.14 2.22
C GLY A 34 5.12 -8.18 2.73
N ILE A 35 4.12 -8.24 1.85
CA ILE A 35 2.71 -8.35 2.22
C ILE A 35 2.08 -9.54 1.49
N ASP A 36 1.39 -10.42 2.22
CA ASP A 36 0.69 -11.59 1.66
C ASP A 36 -0.62 -11.20 0.98
N VAL A 37 -0.53 -10.29 0.00
CA VAL A 37 -1.65 -9.77 -0.79
C VAL A 37 -1.28 -9.89 -2.27
N ARG A 38 -2.20 -10.44 -3.05
CA ARG A 38 -2.04 -10.62 -4.49
C ARG A 38 -3.32 -10.30 -5.25
N GLY A 39 -3.17 -9.76 -6.46
CA GLY A 39 -4.24 -9.58 -7.44
C GLY A 39 -3.97 -10.44 -8.67
N GLU A 40 -5.02 -11.00 -9.27
CA GLU A 40 -4.91 -11.92 -10.41
C GLU A 40 -5.80 -11.42 -11.54
N GLY A 41 -5.30 -11.35 -12.77
CA GLY A 41 -6.09 -10.84 -13.89
C GLY A 41 -5.65 -11.36 -15.26
N GLU A 42 -6.54 -11.30 -16.24
CA GLU A 42 -6.25 -11.66 -17.64
C GLU A 42 -5.35 -10.63 -18.35
N SER A 43 -5.07 -9.51 -17.69
CA SER A 43 -4.22 -8.42 -18.16
C SER A 43 -3.51 -7.78 -16.97
N PRO A 44 -2.35 -7.14 -17.18
CA PRO A 44 -1.63 -6.47 -16.11
C PRO A 44 -2.47 -5.40 -15.40
N ASP A 45 -3.30 -4.64 -16.14
CA ASP A 45 -4.24 -3.68 -15.57
C ASP A 45 -5.25 -4.33 -14.63
N LEU A 46 -5.88 -5.44 -15.05
CA LEU A 46 -6.83 -6.18 -14.23
C LEU A 46 -6.15 -6.75 -12.97
N ALA A 47 -4.95 -7.31 -13.09
CA ALA A 47 -4.20 -7.81 -11.95
C ALA A 47 -3.87 -6.69 -10.94
N ARG A 48 -3.60 -5.48 -11.44
CA ARG A 48 -3.34 -4.29 -10.61
C ARG A 48 -4.61 -3.79 -9.92
N GLU A 49 -5.74 -3.73 -10.61
CA GLU A 49 -7.04 -3.37 -10.02
C GLU A 49 -7.43 -4.34 -8.91
N GLU A 50 -7.29 -5.65 -9.17
CA GLU A 50 -7.54 -6.69 -8.17
C GLU A 50 -6.58 -6.59 -6.99
N LEU A 51 -5.31 -6.26 -7.21
CA LEU A 51 -4.34 -6.05 -6.13
C LEU A 51 -4.73 -4.84 -5.25
N ILE A 52 -5.21 -3.75 -5.84
CA ILE A 52 -5.68 -2.58 -5.08
C ILE A 52 -6.86 -2.97 -4.20
N GLN A 53 -7.83 -3.70 -4.75
CA GLN A 53 -9.00 -4.16 -4.00
C GLN A 53 -8.61 -5.13 -2.87
N ALA A 54 -7.71 -6.07 -3.16
CA ALA A 54 -7.18 -7.00 -2.18
C ALA A 54 -6.43 -6.27 -1.06
N MET A 55 -5.67 -5.23 -1.39
CA MET A 55 -4.96 -4.40 -0.41
C MET A 55 -5.93 -3.61 0.48
N LEU A 56 -6.97 -3.01 -0.09
CA LEU A 56 -8.01 -2.31 0.68
C LEU A 56 -8.76 -3.27 1.62
N SER A 57 -9.07 -4.47 1.15
CA SER A 57 -9.66 -5.51 1.97
C SER A 57 -8.71 -6.00 3.07
N TRP A 58 -7.42 -6.10 2.78
CA TRP A 58 -6.40 -6.47 3.77
C TRP A 58 -6.27 -5.39 4.85
N ILE A 59 -6.15 -4.12 4.48
CA ILE A 59 -6.15 -2.98 5.42
C ILE A 59 -7.40 -3.01 6.29
N SER A 60 -8.59 -3.15 5.68
CA SER A 60 -9.85 -3.20 6.42
C SER A 60 -9.94 -4.42 7.34
N SER A 61 -9.28 -5.53 7.00
CA SER A 61 -9.22 -6.73 7.85
C SER A 61 -8.23 -6.59 8.99
N GLN A 62 -7.12 -5.87 8.79
CA GLN A 62 -6.17 -5.54 9.86
C GLN A 62 -6.83 -4.55 10.83
N ASP A 63 -7.52 -3.53 10.32
CA ASP A 63 -8.29 -2.56 11.13
C ASP A 63 -9.33 -3.23 12.05
N CYS A 64 -9.89 -4.37 11.62
CA CYS A 64 -10.80 -5.19 12.44
C CYS A 64 -10.11 -6.19 13.38
N ALA A 65 -8.86 -6.57 13.14
CA ALA A 65 -8.20 -7.68 13.83
C ALA A 65 -7.09 -7.19 14.79
N GLU A 66 -6.14 -6.40 14.31
CA GLU A 66 -5.06 -5.76 15.06
C GLU A 66 -4.59 -4.60 14.16
N SER A 67 -4.59 -3.36 14.68
CA SER A 67 -4.42 -2.10 13.95
C SER A 67 -3.44 -2.16 12.75
N MET A 68 -3.73 -1.43 11.66
CA MET A 68 -2.90 -1.39 10.43
C MET A 68 -1.39 -1.20 10.72
N SER A 69 -1.07 -0.43 11.76
CA SER A 69 0.24 -0.24 12.38
C SER A 69 0.94 -1.56 12.80
N GLY A 70 0.20 -2.50 13.40
CA GLY A 70 0.69 -3.82 13.80
C GLY A 70 1.04 -4.71 12.62
N ALA A 71 0.21 -4.70 11.57
CA ALA A 71 0.44 -5.51 10.37
C ALA A 71 1.68 -5.05 9.59
N LEU A 72 1.90 -3.73 9.49
CA LEU A 72 3.06 -3.15 8.81
C LEU A 72 4.35 -3.30 9.62
N THR A 73 4.26 -3.24 10.96
CA THR A 73 5.37 -3.57 11.85
C THR A 73 5.80 -5.03 11.67
N ALA A 74 4.83 -5.96 11.56
CA ALA A 74 5.12 -7.38 11.31
C ALA A 74 5.76 -7.63 9.93
N ALA A 75 5.45 -6.80 8.93
CA ALA A 75 6.08 -6.81 7.61
C ALA A 75 7.49 -6.18 7.57
N GLY A 76 7.98 -5.66 8.70
CA GLY A 76 9.33 -5.10 8.82
C GLY A 76 9.42 -3.58 8.67
N PHE A 77 8.30 -2.86 8.75
CA PHE A 77 8.24 -1.40 8.77
C PHE A 77 7.90 -0.92 10.19
N PRO A 78 8.89 -0.84 11.10
CA PRO A 78 8.67 -0.28 12.43
C PRO A 78 8.38 1.23 12.32
N GLU A 79 7.54 1.76 13.22
CA GLU A 79 7.19 3.20 13.37
C GLU A 79 5.98 3.73 12.58
N ILE A 80 5.07 2.86 12.12
CA ILE A 80 3.82 3.32 11.47
C ILE A 80 2.73 3.58 12.50
N ASP A 81 2.34 4.84 12.63
CA ASP A 81 1.19 5.29 13.44
C ASP A 81 -0.13 5.16 12.65
N ASP A 82 -1.27 5.13 13.34
CA ASP A 82 -2.60 4.95 12.71
C ASP A 82 -3.00 6.16 11.84
N ASP A 83 -2.37 7.33 12.02
CA ASP A 83 -2.54 8.52 11.16
C ASP A 83 -1.66 8.51 9.87
N THR A 84 -0.92 7.43 9.61
CA THR A 84 0.00 7.34 8.44
C THR A 84 -0.77 7.13 7.14
N GLU A 85 -0.53 7.98 6.12
CA GLU A 85 -1.15 7.83 4.80
C GLU A 85 -0.33 6.88 3.89
N LEU A 86 -0.99 5.87 3.31
CA LEU A 86 -0.36 4.91 2.39
C LEU A 86 -0.35 5.43 0.94
N GLN A 87 0.81 5.47 0.29
CA GLN A 87 0.94 5.87 -1.12
C GLN A 87 1.60 4.76 -1.95
N LEU A 88 0.87 4.16 -2.89
CA LEU A 88 1.39 3.11 -3.78
C LEU A 88 2.06 3.71 -5.02
N GLU A 89 3.36 3.47 -5.21
CA GLU A 89 4.05 3.74 -6.47
C GLU A 89 4.34 2.43 -7.22
N PHE A 90 4.08 2.46 -8.52
CA PHE A 90 4.28 1.32 -9.40
C PHE A 90 5.41 1.67 -10.35
N SER A 91 6.46 0.86 -10.36
CA SER A 91 7.59 1.05 -11.26
C SER A 91 7.15 0.70 -12.68
N ASP A 92 7.28 1.67 -13.60
CA ASP A 92 7.00 1.48 -15.01
C ASP A 92 7.96 0.41 -15.58
N LEU A 93 7.41 -0.70 -16.07
CA LEU A 93 8.17 -1.77 -16.72
C LEU A 93 8.60 -1.25 -18.11
N SER A 94 9.86 -0.77 -18.19
CA SER A 94 10.53 -0.45 -19.46
C SER A 94 10.89 -1.69 -20.28
#